data_AF-A0A2A3IXP9-F1
#
_entry.id   AF-A0A2A3IXP9-F1
#
_cell.length_a   1.000
_cell.length_b   1.000
_cell.length_c   1.000
_cell.angle_alpha   90.00
_cell.angle_beta   90.00
_cell.angle_gamma   90.00
#
_symmetry.space_group_name_H-M   'P 1'
#
loop_
_entity.id
_entity.type
_entity.pdbx_description
1 polymer ?
#
loop_
_entity_poly.entity_id
_entity_poly.type
_entity_poly.pdbx_seq_one_letter_code
_entity_poly.pdbx_strand_id
1 'polypeptide(L)'
;MLRSVEVTADLVGPMHGEGFHNLHWQGRLAVNLDCFICERTDRTTFLERAEERAVCSSDDQDGQHFTAARIAAFDSTSEDERLRLRAVMDFWWTPFRDSKYDRPAIALTRAPWVRLHLGSYCREHGESGETSIQSNMVRPVDLGCRHCGALMATSAEAPMIRLLN
;
A
#
# COMPACT_ATOMS: atom_id res chain seq x y z
N MET A 1 0.89 -5.04 -21.91
CA MET A 1 2.25 -5.40 -21.47
C MET A 1 2.28 -5.55 -19.96
N LEU A 2 2.98 -6.57 -19.46
CA LEU A 2 3.20 -6.74 -18.02
C LEU A 2 4.21 -5.69 -17.54
N ARG A 3 3.95 -5.10 -16.38
CA ARG A 3 4.82 -4.15 -15.67
C ARG A 3 4.94 -4.60 -14.22
N SER A 4 6.09 -4.30 -13.61
CA SER A 4 6.33 -4.60 -12.20
C SER A 4 6.75 -3.34 -11.46
N VAL A 5 6.27 -3.16 -10.24
CA VAL A 5 6.62 -2.05 -9.36
C VAL A 5 7.05 -2.61 -8.03
N GLU A 6 8.17 -2.11 -7.52
CA GLU A 6 8.63 -2.36 -6.17
C GLU A 6 8.14 -1.25 -5.24
N VAL A 7 7.65 -1.65 -4.07
CA VAL A 7 7.28 -0.78 -2.97
C VAL A 7 8.10 -1.15 -1.75
N THR A 8 8.79 -0.17 -1.16
CA THR A 8 9.56 -0.36 0.07
C THR A 8 9.12 0.61 1.15
N ALA A 9 9.12 0.16 2.40
CA ALA A 9 8.80 1.00 3.55
C ALA A 9 9.53 0.55 4.81
N ASP A 10 9.74 1.51 5.70
CA ASP A 10 10.39 1.32 6.99
C ASP A 10 9.61 1.99 8.11
N LEU A 11 9.53 1.30 9.24
CA LEU A 11 9.00 1.79 10.50
C LEU A 11 10.04 1.58 11.59
N VAL A 12 10.21 2.59 12.46
CA VAL A 12 11.11 2.54 13.61
C VAL A 12 10.28 2.55 14.89
N GLY A 13 10.56 1.66 15.82
CA GLY A 13 9.83 1.54 17.09
C GLY A 13 9.99 0.18 17.74
N PRO A 14 9.45 -0.04 18.95
CA PRO A 14 9.59 -1.30 19.66
C PRO A 14 8.80 -2.42 18.96
N MET A 15 9.50 -3.31 18.25
CA MET A 15 8.89 -4.46 17.57
C MET A 15 8.82 -5.71 18.45
N HIS A 16 9.68 -5.77 19.47
CA HIS A 16 9.73 -6.85 20.46
C HIS A 16 9.97 -6.27 21.87
N GLY A 17 9.87 -7.11 22.90
CA GLY A 17 10.20 -6.72 24.28
C GLY A 17 8.99 -6.28 25.11
N GLU A 18 9.18 -5.36 26.06
CA GLU A 18 8.07 -4.77 26.82
C GLU A 18 7.47 -3.59 26.04
N GLY A 19 6.14 -3.43 26.10
CA GLY A 19 5.44 -2.32 25.45
C GLY A 19 5.19 -2.46 23.94
N PHE A 20 5.61 -3.55 23.29
CA PHE A 20 5.34 -3.76 21.87
C PHE A 20 3.89 -4.20 21.59
N HIS A 21 3.39 -3.82 20.41
CA HIS A 21 2.00 -3.98 20.00
C HIS A 21 1.82 -5.00 18.86
N ASN A 22 2.72 -5.98 18.70
CA ASN A 22 2.74 -6.94 17.59
C ASN A 22 2.46 -6.29 16.22
N LEU A 23 3.10 -5.15 15.93
CA LEU A 23 2.89 -4.41 14.69
C LEU A 23 3.40 -5.24 13.51
N HIS A 24 2.61 -5.38 12.44
CA HIS A 24 2.96 -6.17 11.27
C HIS A 24 2.25 -5.67 10.01
N TRP A 25 2.83 -5.94 8.83
CA TRP A 25 2.19 -5.64 7.55
C TRP A 25 1.10 -6.65 7.21
N GLN A 26 -0.08 -6.19 6.76
CA GLN A 26 -1.25 -7.06 6.50
C GLN A 26 -1.27 -7.75 5.13
N GLY A 27 -0.24 -7.60 4.29
CA GLY A 27 -0.29 -8.13 2.92
C GLY A 27 -1.33 -7.43 2.04
N ARG A 28 -1.78 -6.24 2.42
CA ARG A 28 -2.75 -5.43 1.69
C ARG A 28 -2.14 -4.08 1.37
N LEU A 29 -2.38 -3.60 0.14
CA LEU A 29 -1.96 -2.28 -0.28
C LEU A 29 -3.00 -1.66 -1.21
N ALA A 30 -3.07 -0.33 -1.19
CA ALA A 30 -3.76 0.44 -2.21
C ALA A 30 -2.74 1.26 -2.98
N VAL A 31 -2.82 1.29 -4.30
CA VAL A 31 -1.88 2.01 -5.16
C VAL A 31 -2.64 2.80 -6.21
N ASN A 32 -2.13 3.97 -6.55
CA ASN A 32 -2.65 4.74 -7.66
C ASN A 32 -2.11 4.19 -8.98
N LEU A 33 -2.99 3.71 -9.85
CA LEU A 33 -2.65 3.18 -11.17
C LEU A 33 -3.65 3.69 -12.21
N ASP A 34 -3.16 3.86 -13.44
CA ASP A 34 -4.00 4.06 -14.60
C ASP A 34 -4.66 2.73 -14.97
N CYS A 35 -5.98 2.73 -15.13
CA CYS A 35 -6.76 1.53 -15.40
C CYS A 35 -7.26 1.51 -16.84
N PHE A 36 -6.64 0.67 -17.67
CA PHE A 36 -7.02 0.55 -19.08
C PHE A 36 -8.38 -0.15 -19.30
N ILE A 37 -8.91 -0.84 -18.28
CA ILE A 37 -10.19 -1.56 -18.38
C ILE A 37 -11.36 -0.57 -18.38
N CYS A 38 -11.35 0.43 -17.49
CA CYS A 38 -12.33 1.51 -17.50
C CYS A 38 -11.83 2.76 -18.25
N GLU A 39 -10.64 2.69 -18.86
CA GLU A 39 -9.98 3.78 -19.57
C GLU A 39 -9.87 5.06 -18.73
N ARG A 40 -9.54 4.93 -17.45
CA ARG A 40 -9.45 6.06 -16.52
C ARG A 40 -8.13 6.07 -15.78
N THR A 41 -7.55 7.25 -15.71
CA THR A 41 -6.27 7.52 -15.05
C THR A 41 -6.47 7.82 -13.56
N ASP A 42 -5.38 7.76 -12.80
CA ASP A 42 -5.35 8.06 -11.35
C ASP A 42 -6.35 7.26 -10.49
N ARG A 43 -6.60 5.98 -10.82
CA ARG A 43 -7.51 5.12 -10.06
C ARG A 43 -6.84 4.53 -8.84
N THR A 44 -7.58 4.39 -7.75
CA THR A 44 -7.12 3.61 -6.61
C THR A 44 -7.34 2.14 -6.91
N THR A 45 -6.26 1.36 -6.89
CA THR A 45 -6.29 -0.09 -7.08
C THR A 45 -5.93 -0.77 -5.76
N PHE A 46 -6.81 -1.65 -5.29
CA PHE A 46 -6.63 -2.41 -4.07
C PHE A 46 -6.09 -3.80 -4.39
N LEU A 47 -5.01 -4.19 -3.72
CA LEU A 47 -4.35 -5.47 -3.87
C LEU A 47 -4.29 -6.19 -2.53
N GLU A 48 -4.52 -7.49 -2.56
CA GLU A 48 -4.39 -8.39 -1.41
C GLU A 48 -3.43 -9.53 -1.75
N ARG A 49 -2.62 -9.94 -0.78
CA ARG A 49 -1.65 -11.01 -0.95
C ARG A 49 -2.38 -12.32 -1.23
N ALA A 50 -1.82 -13.12 -2.14
CA ALA A 50 -2.37 -14.39 -2.64
C ALA A 50 -3.58 -14.26 -3.58
N GLU A 51 -4.07 -13.05 -3.85
CA GLU A 51 -5.01 -12.81 -4.93
C GLU A 51 -4.27 -12.60 -6.26
N GLU A 52 -4.75 -13.26 -7.31
CA GLU A 52 -4.22 -13.12 -8.68
C GLU A 52 -4.84 -11.94 -9.45
N ARG A 53 -5.65 -11.12 -8.77
CA ARG A 53 -6.35 -9.96 -9.30
C ARG A 53 -6.46 -8.86 -8.26
N ALA A 54 -6.64 -7.65 -8.75
CA ALA A 54 -6.85 -6.46 -7.93
C ALA A 54 -8.23 -5.85 -8.19
N VAL A 55 -8.65 -4.93 -7.34
CA VAL A 55 -9.91 -4.21 -7.49
C VAL A 55 -9.62 -2.74 -7.79
N CYS A 56 -10.09 -2.24 -8.93
CA CYS A 56 -10.12 -0.82 -9.24
C CYS A 56 -11.31 -0.18 -8.51
N SER A 57 -11.09 0.95 -7.84
CA SER A 57 -12.13 1.71 -7.14
C SER A 57 -13.21 2.22 -8.10
N SER A 58 -12.85 2.43 -9.37
CA SER A 58 -13.65 3.08 -10.40
C SER A 58 -14.29 4.40 -9.93
N ASP A 59 -15.31 4.90 -10.63
CA ASP A 59 -16.23 5.92 -10.12
C ASP A 59 -17.65 5.38 -9.94
N ASP A 60 -18.54 6.24 -9.45
CA ASP A 60 -19.92 5.90 -9.11
C ASP A 60 -20.75 5.43 -10.31
N GLN A 61 -20.32 5.70 -11.56
CA GLN A 61 -21.06 5.30 -12.75
C GLN A 61 -20.73 3.86 -13.18
N ASP A 62 -19.45 3.49 -13.11
CA ASP A 62 -18.97 2.20 -13.61
C ASP A 62 -18.92 1.12 -12.51
N GLY A 63 -18.91 1.52 -11.22
CA GLY A 63 -18.77 0.62 -10.09
C GLY A 63 -17.40 -0.05 -10.01
N GLN A 64 -17.09 -0.66 -8.86
CA GLN A 64 -15.82 -1.38 -8.69
C GLN A 64 -15.72 -2.55 -9.67
N HIS A 65 -14.52 -2.77 -10.21
CA HIS A 65 -14.27 -3.88 -11.13
C HIS A 65 -12.88 -4.47 -10.92
N PHE A 66 -12.70 -5.72 -11.36
CA PHE A 66 -11.40 -6.37 -11.30
C PHE A 66 -10.43 -5.79 -12.33
N THR A 67 -9.15 -5.80 -11.98
CA THR A 67 -8.04 -5.48 -12.88
C THR A 67 -6.93 -6.52 -12.74
N ALA A 68 -6.20 -6.73 -13.83
CA ALA A 68 -5.09 -7.67 -13.92
C ALA A 68 -3.84 -7.08 -13.23
N ALA A 69 -3.88 -7.04 -11.90
CA ALA A 69 -2.75 -6.71 -11.05
C ALA A 69 -2.72 -7.61 -9.81
N ARG A 70 -1.54 -7.87 -9.26
CA ARG A 70 -1.36 -8.76 -8.10
C ARG A 70 -0.09 -8.41 -7.32
N ILE A 71 0.00 -8.87 -6.08
CA ILE A 71 1.24 -8.83 -5.30
C ILE A 71 2.06 -10.08 -5.66
N ALA A 72 3.13 -9.88 -6.44
CA ALA A 72 4.01 -10.95 -6.91
C ALA A 72 5.02 -11.40 -5.84
N ALA A 73 5.46 -10.48 -4.97
CA ALA A 73 6.32 -10.79 -3.82
C ALA A 73 5.95 -9.89 -2.64
N PHE A 74 6.06 -10.42 -1.43
CA PHE A 74 5.77 -9.70 -0.20
C PHE A 74 6.69 -10.17 0.93
N ASP A 75 7.80 -9.45 1.09
CA ASP A 75 8.84 -9.76 2.06
C ASP A 75 8.78 -8.75 3.21
N SER A 76 8.62 -9.26 4.43
CA SER A 76 8.60 -8.47 5.66
C SER A 76 9.72 -8.93 6.58
N THR A 77 10.44 -7.98 7.17
CA THR A 77 11.49 -8.27 8.16
C THR A 77 11.23 -7.47 9.42
N SER A 78 11.21 -8.16 10.56
CA SER A 78 11.06 -7.56 11.88
C SER A 78 12.36 -7.74 12.66
N GLU A 79 13.01 -6.63 13.00
CA GLU A 79 14.16 -6.50 13.90
C GLU A 79 13.69 -5.81 15.19
N ASP A 80 14.48 -5.79 16.27
CA ASP A 80 14.05 -5.28 17.58
C ASP A 80 13.44 -3.87 17.55
N GLU A 81 14.02 -2.97 16.75
CA GLU A 81 13.60 -1.57 16.66
C GLU A 81 13.09 -1.17 15.27
N ARG A 82 12.97 -2.12 14.34
CA ARG A 82 12.66 -1.80 12.95
C ARG A 82 11.79 -2.86 12.27
N LEU A 83 10.77 -2.40 11.57
CA LEU A 83 9.91 -3.21 10.72
C LEU A 83 10.03 -2.73 9.28
N ARG A 84 10.47 -3.62 8.38
CA ARG A 84 10.71 -3.32 6.96
C ARG A 84 9.75 -4.07 6.07
N LEU A 85 9.38 -3.45 4.95
CA LEU A 85 8.63 -4.07 3.87
C LEU A 85 9.38 -3.92 2.55
N ARG A 86 9.38 -5.00 1.78
CA ARG A 86 9.60 -4.99 0.33
C ARG A 86 8.49 -5.78 -0.33
N ALA A 87 7.67 -5.11 -1.12
CA ALA A 87 6.62 -5.73 -1.92
C ALA A 87 6.89 -5.49 -3.40
N VAL A 88 6.60 -6.48 -4.24
CA VAL A 88 6.59 -6.34 -5.70
C VAL A 88 5.18 -6.58 -6.17
N MET A 89 4.64 -5.65 -6.95
CA MET A 89 3.36 -5.81 -7.64
C MET A 89 3.58 -5.95 -9.13
N ASP A 90 2.81 -6.84 -9.74
CA ASP A 90 2.71 -6.97 -11.18
C ASP A 90 1.38 -6.39 -11.62
N PHE A 91 1.35 -5.69 -12.76
CA PHE A 91 0.12 -5.24 -13.38
C PHE A 91 0.23 -5.24 -14.91
N TRP A 92 -0.86 -5.62 -15.56
CA TRP A 92 -1.01 -5.45 -17.00
C TRP A 92 -1.42 -4.02 -17.31
N TRP A 93 -0.74 -3.43 -18.28
CA TRP A 93 -1.01 -2.08 -18.75
C TRP A 93 -0.94 -2.01 -20.27
N THR A 94 -1.73 -1.13 -20.87
CA THR A 94 -1.65 -0.76 -22.28
C THR A 94 -1.93 0.74 -22.41
N PRO A 95 -1.36 1.45 -23.40
CA PRO A 95 -1.69 2.85 -23.62
C PRO A 95 -3.18 3.03 -23.91
N PHE A 96 -3.78 4.07 -23.33
CA PHE A 96 -5.15 4.53 -23.59
C PHE A 96 -5.26 6.04 -23.40
N ARG A 97 -6.38 6.64 -23.81
CA ARG A 97 -6.74 8.03 -23.47
C ARG A 97 -7.83 8.00 -22.40
N ASP A 98 -7.68 8.84 -21.38
CA ASP A 98 -8.66 8.94 -20.31
C ASP A 98 -10.04 9.32 -20.87
N SER A 99 -11.03 8.48 -20.65
CA SER A 99 -12.37 8.64 -21.23
C SER A 99 -13.14 9.85 -20.69
N LYS A 100 -12.71 10.45 -19.57
CA LYS A 100 -13.34 11.63 -18.95
C LYS A 100 -12.60 12.93 -19.23
N TYR A 101 -11.27 12.90 -19.22
CA TYR A 101 -10.42 14.08 -19.28
C TYR A 101 -9.58 14.18 -20.57
N ASP A 102 -9.70 13.21 -21.47
CA ASP A 102 -9.02 13.15 -22.76
C ASP A 102 -7.49 13.35 -22.67
N ARG A 103 -6.86 12.73 -21.67
CA ARG A 103 -5.41 12.79 -21.45
C ARG A 103 -4.75 11.42 -21.68
N PRO A 104 -3.52 11.36 -22.21
CA PRO A 104 -2.83 10.09 -22.40
C PRO A 104 -2.44 9.47 -21.05
N ALA A 105 -2.73 8.18 -20.89
CA ALA A 105 -2.29 7.38 -19.75
C ALA A 105 -0.79 7.05 -19.83
N ILE A 106 -0.15 6.82 -18.68
CA ILE A 106 1.28 6.51 -18.58
C ILE A 106 1.48 5.22 -17.76
N ALA A 107 2.46 4.40 -18.17
CA ALA A 107 2.84 3.21 -17.42
C ALA A 107 3.53 3.63 -16.12
N LEU A 108 2.84 3.40 -14.99
CA LEU A 108 2.94 4.16 -13.74
C LEU A 108 2.38 5.58 -13.93
N THR A 109 1.35 5.92 -13.15
CA THR A 109 0.74 7.27 -13.23
C THR A 109 1.79 8.36 -12.94
N ARG A 110 1.49 9.61 -13.32
CA ARG A 110 2.37 10.77 -13.13
C ARG A 110 2.74 11.04 -11.67
N ALA A 111 1.83 10.76 -10.75
CA ALA A 111 2.00 11.00 -9.32
C ALA A 111 1.56 9.76 -8.53
N PRO A 112 2.32 8.65 -8.63
CA PRO A 112 1.92 7.41 -8.00
C PRO A 112 1.97 7.57 -6.48
N TRP A 113 0.96 7.05 -5.80
CA TRP A 113 0.98 6.91 -4.36
C TRP A 113 0.63 5.48 -3.95
N VAL A 114 1.08 5.09 -2.77
CA VAL A 114 0.78 3.79 -2.18
C VAL A 114 0.35 3.98 -0.72
N ARG A 115 -0.63 3.18 -0.29
CA ARG A 115 -1.06 2.98 1.08
C ARG A 115 -0.73 1.56 1.49
N LEU A 116 -0.02 1.41 2.60
CA LEU A 116 0.36 0.13 3.18
C LEU A 116 -0.41 -0.09 4.46
N HIS A 117 -1.08 -1.23 4.57
CA HIS A 117 -1.92 -1.56 5.72
C HIS A 117 -1.15 -2.35 6.78
N LEU A 118 -1.38 -1.98 8.04
CA LEU A 118 -0.70 -2.51 9.22
C LEU A 118 -1.74 -3.04 10.21
N GLY A 119 -1.43 -4.20 10.77
CA GLY A 119 -2.13 -4.80 11.90
C GLY A 119 -1.31 -4.63 13.17
N SER A 120 -1.99 -4.55 14.30
CA SER A 120 -1.41 -4.48 15.64
C SER A 120 -2.29 -5.22 16.64
N TYR A 121 -1.73 -5.58 17.78
CA TYR A 121 -2.43 -6.18 18.91
C TYR A 121 -1.95 -5.54 20.21
N CYS A 122 -2.87 -4.86 20.92
CA CYS A 122 -2.62 -4.25 22.21
C CYS A 122 -2.72 -5.30 23.31
N ARG A 123 -1.61 -5.60 23.98
CA ARG A 123 -1.58 -6.56 25.09
C ARG A 123 -2.32 -6.08 26.34
N GLU A 124 -2.31 -4.76 26.59
CA GLU A 124 -2.96 -4.15 27.76
C GLU A 124 -4.49 -4.33 27.72
N HIS A 125 -5.09 -4.15 26.54
CA HIS A 125 -6.53 -4.23 26.34
C HIS A 125 -6.98 -5.56 25.71
N GLY A 126 -6.04 -6.39 25.25
CA GLY A 126 -6.33 -7.66 24.58
C GLY A 126 -6.98 -7.52 23.20
N GLU A 127 -6.87 -6.34 22.57
CA GLU A 127 -7.58 -6.01 21.34
C GLU A 127 -6.65 -5.78 20.13
N SER A 128 -7.10 -6.22 18.96
CA SER A 128 -6.44 -5.92 17.68
C SER A 128 -6.75 -4.50 17.19
N GLY A 129 -5.85 -3.93 16.41
CA GLY A 129 -6.02 -2.63 15.77
C GLY A 129 -5.45 -2.62 14.36
N GLU A 130 -6.00 -1.74 13.52
CA GLU A 130 -5.55 -1.52 12.15
C GLU A 130 -5.15 -0.07 11.94
N THR A 131 -4.11 0.15 11.15
CA THR A 131 -3.68 1.47 10.71
C THR A 131 -3.05 1.38 9.31
N SER A 132 -2.62 2.50 8.76
CA SER A 132 -1.91 2.52 7.48
C SER A 132 -0.94 3.69 7.38
N ILE A 133 0.07 3.54 6.53
CA ILE A 133 0.95 4.64 6.11
C ILE A 133 0.81 4.87 4.61
N GLN A 134 1.02 6.11 4.15
CA GLN A 134 0.88 6.47 2.74
C GLN A 134 2.05 7.31 2.25
N SER A 135 2.49 7.11 1.00
CA SER A 135 3.61 7.86 0.41
C SER A 135 3.34 9.35 0.21
N ASN A 136 2.07 9.78 0.22
CA ASN A 136 1.64 11.17 0.01
C ASN A 136 1.28 11.92 1.31
N MET A 137 1.75 11.45 2.47
CA MET A 137 1.58 12.13 3.76
C MET A 137 2.84 12.91 4.15
N VAL A 138 2.70 13.99 4.92
CA VAL A 138 3.82 14.71 5.56
C VAL A 138 4.59 13.76 6.48
N ARG A 139 5.92 13.93 6.58
CA ARG A 139 6.80 13.10 7.39
C ARG A 139 7.53 13.91 8.48
N PRO A 140 7.87 13.30 9.64
CA PRO A 140 7.55 11.92 10.06
C PRO A 140 6.07 11.72 10.44
N VAL A 141 5.62 10.46 10.51
CA VAL A 141 4.28 10.09 10.99
C VAL A 141 4.40 9.10 12.15
N ASP A 142 3.82 9.47 13.29
CA ASP A 142 3.73 8.58 14.45
C ASP A 142 2.48 7.70 14.39
N LEU A 143 2.66 6.43 14.71
CA LEU A 143 1.61 5.41 14.76
C LEU A 143 1.34 5.06 16.22
N GLY A 144 0.30 5.66 16.79
CA GLY A 144 -0.18 5.32 18.13
C GLY A 144 -1.12 4.12 18.14
N CYS A 145 -1.10 3.33 19.21
CA CYS A 145 -2.10 2.30 19.45
C CYS A 145 -3.45 2.97 19.69
N ARG A 146 -4.49 2.56 18.95
CA ARG A 146 -5.84 3.14 19.09
C ARG A 146 -6.50 2.85 20.45
N HIS A 147 -5.97 1.89 21.20
CA HIS A 147 -6.57 1.38 22.43
C HIS A 147 -5.96 2.02 23.68
N CYS A 148 -4.64 1.98 23.81
CA CYS A 148 -3.93 2.57 24.96
C CYS A 148 -3.23 3.90 24.65
N GLY A 149 -3.19 4.35 23.39
CA GLY A 149 -2.54 5.59 22.97
C GLY A 149 -1.01 5.54 22.90
N ALA A 150 -0.37 4.45 23.34
CA ALA A 150 1.08 4.31 23.31
C ALA A 150 1.64 4.35 21.87
N LEU A 151 2.82 4.95 21.70
CA LEU A 151 3.53 4.96 20.42
C LEU A 151 3.94 3.53 20.05
N MET A 152 3.50 3.06 18.88
CA MET A 152 3.88 1.75 18.34
C MET A 152 5.10 1.85 17.43
N ALA A 153 5.11 2.84 16.54
CA ALA A 153 6.22 3.08 15.62
C ALA A 153 6.13 4.48 14.97
N THR A 154 7.21 4.91 14.33
CA THR A 154 7.29 6.11 13.52
C THR A 154 7.68 5.75 12.09
N SER A 155 6.95 6.25 11.11
CA SER A 155 7.35 6.28 9.70
C SER A 155 8.13 7.57 9.46
N ALA A 156 9.46 7.48 9.54
CA ALA A 156 10.35 8.63 9.32
C ALA A 156 10.38 9.04 7.84
N GLU A 157 10.40 8.05 6.94
CA GLU A 157 10.45 8.23 5.50
C GLU A 157 9.12 7.80 4.84
N ALA A 158 8.84 8.35 3.65
CA ALA A 158 7.70 7.93 2.86
C ALA A 158 7.94 6.55 2.21
N PRO A 159 6.91 5.67 2.10
CA PRO A 159 7.00 4.51 1.23
C PRO A 159 7.47 4.90 -0.17
N MET A 160 8.49 4.20 -0.67
CA MET A 160 9.04 4.44 -2.00
C MET A 160 8.35 3.54 -3.01
N ILE A 161 8.15 4.06 -4.22
CA ILE A 161 7.55 3.35 -5.35
C ILE A 161 8.55 3.42 -6.51
N ARG A 162 8.92 2.27 -7.06
CA ARG A 162 9.90 2.18 -8.15
C ARG A 162 9.40 1.25 -9.24
N LEU A 163 9.29 1.76 -10.46
CA LEU A 163 9.05 0.90 -11.63
C LEU A 163 10.27 0.00 -11.85
N LEU A 164 10.04 -1.29 -12.05
CA LEU A 164 11.05 -2.27 -12.42
C LEU A 164 11.03 -2.43 -13.95
N ASN A 165 12.22 -2.41 -14.55
CA ASN A 165 12.41 -2.53 -16.00
C ASN A 165 12.46 -3.99 -16.45
#